data_AF-A0A4R0NNB0-F1
#
_entry.id   AF-A0A4R0NNB0-F1
#
_cell.length_a   1.000
_cell.length_b   1.000
_cell.length_c   1.000
_cell.angle_alpha   90.00
_cell.angle_beta   90.00
_cell.angle_gamma   90.00
#
_symmetry.space_group_name_H-M   'P 1'
#
loop_
_entity.id
_entity.type
_entity.pdbx_description
1 polymer ?
#
loop_
_entity_poly.entity_id
_entity_poly.type
_entity_poly.pdbx_seq_one_letter_code
_entity_poly.pdbx_strand_id
1 'polypeptide(L)'
;MLIELVKQLKFQKVESISTIAGADISFNKNNTTMYAGIVILKYPEMILKSFALETYETSFPYKAGFLGFKEVPALLKVWDLIADKSDVLTILELEN
;
A
#
# COMPACT_ATOMS: atom_id res chain seq x y z
N MET A 1 -12.57 -15.92 6.97
CA MET A 1 -12.20 -14.59 6.44
C MET A 1 -11.01 -14.65 5.50
N LEU A 2 -9.79 -14.99 5.96
CA LEU A 2 -8.60 -15.12 5.07
C LEU A 2 -8.81 -16.06 3.87
N ILE A 3 -9.36 -17.25 4.10
CA ILE A 3 -9.69 -18.23 3.03
C ILE A 3 -10.66 -17.65 2.00
N GLU A 4 -11.57 -16.76 2.41
CA GLU A 4 -12.55 -16.15 1.50
C GLU A 4 -11.94 -15.05 0.63
N LEU A 5 -10.90 -14.35 1.10
CA LEU A 5 -10.18 -13.36 0.29
C LEU A 5 -9.26 -14.02 -0.74
N VAL A 6 -8.60 -15.12 -0.37
CA VAL A 6 -7.73 -15.86 -1.30
C VAL A 6 -8.52 -16.36 -2.52
N LYS A 7 -9.77 -16.81 -2.33
CA LYS A 7 -10.65 -17.23 -3.44
C LYS A 7 -10.98 -16.11 -4.44
N GLN A 8 -10.75 -14.84 -4.07
CA GLN A 8 -11.05 -13.68 -4.92
C GLN A 8 -9.83 -13.25 -5.77
N LEU A 9 -8.67 -13.89 -5.59
CA LEU A 9 -7.48 -13.57 -6.37
C LEU A 9 -7.69 -13.89 -7.86
N LYS A 10 -7.30 -12.94 -8.71
CA LYS A 10 -7.31 -13.08 -10.17
C LYS A 10 -5.90 -12.85 -10.69
N PHE A 11 -5.34 -13.87 -11.32
CA PHE A 11 -4.03 -13.79 -11.97
C PHE A 11 -4.25 -13.51 -13.45
N GLN A 12 -3.97 -12.29 -13.86
CA GLN A 12 -4.13 -11.84 -15.25
C GLN A 12 -2.92 -11.03 -15.68
N LYS A 13 -2.60 -11.11 -16.98
CA LYS A 13 -1.53 -10.31 -17.57
C LYS A 13 -2.00 -8.85 -17.69
N VAL A 14 -1.12 -7.91 -17.36
CA VAL A 14 -1.32 -6.49 -17.64
C VAL A 14 -0.66 -6.17 -18.98
N GLU A 15 -1.42 -5.58 -19.92
CA GLU A 15 -0.95 -5.39 -21.30
C GLU A 15 -0.23 -4.06 -21.53
N SER A 16 -0.68 -2.98 -20.88
CA SER A 16 -0.10 -1.64 -21.00
C SER A 16 0.08 -1.01 -19.63
N ILE A 17 1.28 -0.53 -19.34
CA ILE A 17 1.61 0.16 -18.09
C ILE A 17 2.16 1.54 -18.47
N SER A 18 1.47 2.58 -18.04
CA SER A 18 1.85 3.98 -18.20
C SER A 18 2.19 4.64 -16.86
N THR A 19 1.76 4.03 -15.75
CA THR A 19 1.99 4.50 -14.39
C THR A 19 2.24 3.35 -13.42
N ILE A 20 3.20 3.56 -12.52
CA ILE A 20 3.50 2.64 -11.43
C ILE A 20 3.40 3.42 -10.11
N ALA A 21 2.72 2.84 -9.13
CA ALA A 21 2.72 3.33 -7.77
C ALA A 21 3.63 2.48 -6.88
N GLY A 22 4.37 3.13 -5.98
CA GLY A 22 5.00 2.51 -4.83
C GLY A 22 4.32 3.00 -3.56
N ALA A 23 3.96 2.10 -2.65
CA ALA A 23 3.48 2.45 -1.33
C ALA A 23 4.27 1.74 -0.23
N ASP A 24 4.46 2.44 0.89
CA ASP A 24 5.21 1.95 2.04
C ASP A 24 4.57 2.48 3.32
N ILE A 25 4.84 1.79 4.43
CA ILE A 25 4.35 2.12 5.75
C ILE A 25 5.52 2.06 6.72
N SER A 26 5.70 3.13 7.48
CA SER A 26 6.63 3.14 8.60
C SER A 26 5.88 3.18 9.92
N PHE A 27 6.41 2.48 10.90
CA PHE A 27 5.85 2.36 12.24
C PHE A 27 6.98 2.25 13.26
N ASN A 28 6.82 2.94 14.39
CA ASN A 28 7.72 2.79 15.52
C ASN A 28 7.14 1.77 16.51
N LYS A 29 7.92 0.74 16.88
CA LYS A 29 7.51 -0.35 17.80
C LYS A 29 6.90 0.13 19.12
N ASN A 30 7.24 1.34 19.56
CA ASN A 30 6.77 1.93 20.81
C ASN A 30 5.70 3.03 20.62
N ASN A 31 5.16 3.19 19.42
CA ASN A 31 4.11 4.18 19.11
C ASN A 31 2.89 3.49 18.48
N THR A 32 1.70 4.09 18.58
CA THR A 32 0.48 3.65 17.89
C THR A 32 0.32 4.27 16.51
N THR A 33 1.06 5.34 16.22
CA THR A 33 1.03 6.01 14.93
C THR A 33 1.76 5.23 13.84
N MET A 34 1.07 4.99 12.73
CA MET A 34 1.64 4.54 11.47
C MET A 34 1.70 5.71 10.48
N TYR A 35 2.72 5.74 9.64
CA TYR A 35 2.87 6.71 8.57
C TYR A 35 2.85 5.94 7.25
N ALA A 36 1.84 6.20 6.42
CA ALA A 36 1.73 5.63 5.10
C ALA A 36 2.12 6.67 4.04
N GLY A 37 2.76 6.19 2.98
CA GLY A 37 3.05 7.00 1.80
C GLY A 37 2.75 6.22 0.53
N ILE A 38 2.29 6.93 -0.49
CA ILE A 38 2.14 6.42 -1.86
C ILE A 38 2.72 7.44 -2.84
N VAL A 39 3.47 6.94 -3.82
CA VAL A 39 4.07 7.74 -4.88
C VAL A 39 3.69 7.13 -6.22
N ILE A 40 3.21 7.95 -7.16
CA ILE A 40 2.89 7.54 -8.53
C ILE A 40 3.91 8.13 -9.48
N LEU A 41 4.50 7.27 -10.29
CA LEU A 41 5.46 7.62 -11.32
C LEU A 41 4.87 7.35 -12.70
N LYS A 42 5.18 8.21 -13.67
CA LYS A 42 5.06 7.87 -15.09
C LYS A 42 6.06 6.78 -15.44
N TYR A 43 5.65 5.85 -16.28
CA TYR A 43 6.48 4.75 -16.75
C TYR A 43 6.53 4.76 -18.28
N PRO A 44 7.72 4.61 -18.90
CA PRO A 44 9.00 4.20 -18.30
C PRO A 44 9.88 5.34 -17.78
N GLU A 45 9.46 6.60 -17.86
CA GLU A 45 10.32 7.76 -17.60
C GLU A 45 10.68 7.94 -16.11
N MET A 46 9.97 7.27 -15.21
CA MET A 46 10.16 7.35 -13.75
C MET A 46 10.01 8.78 -13.21
N ILE A 47 9.13 9.57 -13.82
CA ILE A 47 8.85 10.95 -13.43
C ILE A 47 7.69 10.97 -12.44
N LEU A 48 7.87 11.65 -11.29
CA LEU A 48 6.82 11.85 -10.31
C LEU A 48 5.58 12.48 -10.93
N LYS A 49 4.44 11.80 -10.83
CA LYS A 49 3.12 12.28 -11.25
C LYS A 49 2.35 12.84 -10.06
N SER A 50 2.32 12.11 -8.95
CA SER A 50 1.60 12.51 -7.73
C SER A 50 2.09 11.69 -6.54
N PHE A 51 1.78 12.14 -5.33
CA PHE A 51 2.02 11.41 -4.09
C PHE A 51 1.00 11.79 -3.03
N ALA A 52 0.84 10.95 -2.01
CA ALA A 52 0.07 11.26 -0.81
C ALA A 52 0.77 10.67 0.42
N LEU A 53 0.58 11.32 1.56
CA LEU A 53 1.12 10.93 2.86
C LEU A 53 0.01 11.09 3.89
N GLU A 54 -0.20 10.08 4.72
CA GLU A 54 -1.17 10.14 5.82
C GLU A 54 -0.69 9.38 7.04
N THR A 55 -1.22 9.78 8.19
CA THR A 55 -1.05 9.06 9.44
C THR A 55 -2.27 8.22 9.78
N TYR A 56 -2.04 7.12 10.47
CA TYR A 56 -3.10 6.24 10.94
C TYR A 56 -2.78 5.74 12.35
N GLU A 57 -3.69 5.98 13.28
CA GLU A 57 -3.58 5.44 14.63
C GLU A 57 -4.12 4.00 14.66
N THR A 58 -3.30 3.07 15.15
CA THR A 58 -3.69 1.67 15.31
C THR A 58 -3.43 1.17 16.72
N SER A 59 -4.39 0.42 17.26
CA SER A 59 -4.22 -0.38 18.47
C SER A 59 -4.05 -1.86 18.16
N PHE A 60 -3.92 -2.23 16.87
CA PHE A 60 -3.83 -3.62 16.47
C PHE A 60 -2.46 -4.22 16.89
N PRO A 61 -2.47 -5.33 17.66
CA PRO A 61 -1.23 -5.93 18.16
C PRO A 61 -0.41 -6.51 17.01
N TYR A 62 0.92 -6.43 17.12
CA TYR A 62 1.79 -7.13 16.17
C TYR A 62 1.62 -8.64 16.35
N LYS A 63 1.17 -9.33 15.29
CA LYS A 63 1.06 -10.78 15.22
C LYS A 63 1.53 -11.25 13.85
N ALA A 64 2.57 -12.08 13.83
CA ALA A 64 3.09 -12.69 12.61
C ALA A 64 1.96 -13.39 11.83
N GLY A 65 1.94 -13.21 10.50
CA GLY A 65 0.87 -13.71 9.62
C GLY A 65 -0.42 -12.88 9.61
N PHE A 66 -0.50 -11.80 10.39
CA PHE A 66 -1.65 -10.86 10.39
C PHE A 66 -1.22 -9.41 10.13
N LEU A 67 -0.02 -9.18 9.61
CA LEU A 67 0.53 -7.85 9.41
C LEU A 67 -0.35 -6.99 8.48
N GLY A 68 -0.86 -7.58 7.40
CA GLY A 68 -1.79 -6.91 6.49
C GLY A 68 -3.03 -6.32 7.18
N PHE A 69 -3.55 -6.92 8.27
CA PHE A 69 -4.69 -6.33 8.99
C PHE A 69 -4.34 -5.06 9.75
N LYS A 70 -3.07 -4.90 10.13
CA LYS A 70 -2.55 -3.71 10.79
C LYS A 70 -2.27 -2.60 9.77
N GLU A 71 -1.74 -2.98 8.62
CA GLU A 71 -1.13 -2.08 7.63
C GLU A 71 -2.07 -1.60 6.53
N VAL A 72 -2.94 -2.47 6.02
CA VAL A 72 -3.88 -2.14 4.95
C VAL A 72 -4.76 -0.92 5.26
N PRO A 73 -5.28 -0.72 6.50
CA PRO A 73 -6.04 0.49 6.81
C PRO A 73 -5.27 1.79 6.58
N ALA A 74 -3.96 1.82 6.87
CA ALA A 74 -3.13 2.99 6.64
C ALA A 74 -2.87 3.21 5.13
N LEU A 75 -2.65 2.13 4.37
CA LEU A 75 -2.51 2.19 2.91
C LEU A 75 -3.79 2.67 2.22
N LEU A 76 -4.95 2.26 2.71
CA LEU A 76 -6.23 2.72 2.17
C LEU A 76 -6.41 4.24 2.34
N LYS A 77 -5.91 4.83 3.43
CA LYS A 77 -5.95 6.29 3.62
C LYS A 77 -5.20 7.04 2.52
N VAL A 78 -3.95 6.66 2.26
CA VAL A 78 -3.18 7.31 1.18
C VAL A 78 -3.70 6.95 -0.20
N TRP A 79 -4.21 5.73 -0.37
CA TRP A 79 -4.87 5.32 -1.60
C TRP A 79 -6.06 6.24 -1.91
N ASP A 80 -6.94 6.51 -0.96
CA ASP A 80 -8.14 7.33 -1.16
C ASP A 80 -7.83 8.79 -1.52
N LEU A 81 -6.69 9.32 -1.11
CA LEU A 81 -6.24 10.68 -1.46
C LEU A 81 -5.74 10.82 -2.90
N ILE A 82 -5.37 9.71 -3.54
CA ILE A 82 -4.96 9.71 -4.94
C ILE A 82 -6.19 9.74 -5.84
N ALA A 83 -6.35 10.83 -6.61
CA ALA A 83 -7.43 10.95 -7.59
C ALA A 83 -7.26 9.97 -8.77
N ASP A 84 -6.09 9.98 -9.41
CA ASP A 84 -5.78 9.10 -10.54
C ASP A 84 -5.05 7.84 -10.06
N LYS A 85 -5.71 6.68 -10.06
CA LYS A 85 -5.06 5.41 -9.69
C LYS A 85 -4.03 5.00 -10.74
N SER A 86 -2.97 4.33 -10.30
CA SER A 86 -1.94 3.78 -11.17
C SER A 86 -2.38 2.46 -11.82
N ASP A 87 -1.69 2.08 -12.91
CA ASP A 87 -1.91 0.79 -13.57
C ASP A 87 -1.42 -0.39 -12.71
N VAL A 88 -0.33 -0.15 -11.96
CA VAL A 88 0.28 -1.11 -11.04
C VAL A 88 0.57 -0.43 -9.70
N LEU A 89 0.33 -1.13 -8.60
CA LEU A 89 0.76 -0.76 -7.25
C LEU A 89 1.72 -1.82 -6.73
N THR A 90 2.91 -1.38 -6.32
CA THR A 90 3.88 -2.19 -5.57
C THR A 90 3.83 -1.72 -4.13
N ILE A 91 3.61 -2.67 -3.20
CA ILE A 91 3.65 -2.40 -1.76
C ILE A 91 5.01 -2.91 -1.26
N LEU A 92 5.77 -2.03 -0.60
CA LEU A 92 7.01 -2.44 0.04
C LEU A 92 6.65 -3.12 1.36
N GLU A 93 7.16 -4.33 1.55
CA GLU A 93 7.05 -5.06 2.81
C GLU A 93 8.46 -5.48 3.22
N LEU A 94 8.94 -4.96 4.35
CA LEU A 94 10.17 -5.41 4.97
C LEU A 94 9.79 -6.44 6.04
N GLU A 95 9.88 -7.73 5.68
CA GLU A 95 9.88 -8.77 6.70
C GLU A 95 11.17 -8.67 7.53
N ASN A 96 11.03 -8.51 8.84
CA ASN A 96 12.11 -8.68 9.81
C ASN A 96 12.10 -10.10 10.37
#